data_AF-A0A6T8I201-F1
#
_entry.id   AF-A0A6T8I201-F1
#
_cell.length_a   1.000
_cell.length_b   1.000
_cell.length_c   1.000
_cell.angle_alpha   90.00
_cell.angle_beta   90.00
_cell.angle_gamma   90.00
#
_symmetry.space_group_name_H-M   'P 1'
#
loop_
_entity.id
_entity.type
_entity.pdbx_description
1 polymer ?
#
loop_
_entity_poly.entity_id
_entity_poly.type
_entity_poly.pdbx_seq_one_letter_code
_entity_poly.pdbx_strand_id
1 'polypeptide(L)'
;GGTVSGVVVDGKVVDADCFVVAMGPWSCMAEDWFDGISIPMQGVRSTSIVFQTDKPVDPYALFCAEDANGCHLEVYPRASNEVYMCGIGGSKYLNNDELKAISPEEITADPSRVKAAESSFGAMAKFAARPSDRQQACMRPCPPDAMPYLGQIPGTTNAFMAAGHNCWGILWGPVTGKAMTELIFDGKSKCVDLSSFSVGRFSKQTTGKAGKRGRKQGTTDVGEQW
;
A
#
# COMPACT_ATOMS: atom_id res chain seq x y z
N GLY A 1 -23.98 12.85 13.13
CA GLY A 1 -23.22 12.59 11.90
C GLY A 1 -24.20 12.33 10.79
N GLY A 2 -23.81 12.53 9.54
CA GLY A 2 -24.56 12.07 8.38
C GLY A 2 -24.58 10.54 8.31
N THR A 3 -25.58 9.99 7.64
CA THR A 3 -25.70 8.55 7.37
C THR A 3 -25.52 8.35 5.87
N VAL A 4 -24.62 7.45 5.47
CA VAL A 4 -24.48 7.03 4.08
C VAL A 4 -25.64 6.08 3.75
N SER A 5 -26.33 6.32 2.63
CA SER A 5 -27.48 5.53 2.20
C SER A 5 -27.16 4.53 1.09
N GLY A 6 -26.02 4.67 0.41
CA GLY A 6 -25.63 3.79 -0.68
C GLY A 6 -24.32 4.19 -1.34
N VAL A 7 -23.82 3.32 -2.21
CA VAL A 7 -22.71 3.59 -3.14
C VAL A 7 -23.23 3.52 -4.57
N VAL A 8 -22.72 4.36 -5.46
CA VAL A 8 -23.08 4.34 -6.89
C VAL A 8 -22.03 3.54 -7.65
N VAL A 9 -22.45 2.43 -8.27
CA VAL A 9 -21.62 1.56 -9.10
C VAL A 9 -22.27 1.45 -10.47
N ASP A 10 -21.54 1.85 -11.52
CA ASP A 10 -22.04 1.85 -12.91
C ASP A 10 -23.41 2.53 -13.07
N GLY A 11 -23.60 3.66 -12.37
CA GLY A 11 -24.84 4.44 -12.39
C GLY A 11 -26.00 3.84 -11.57
N LYS A 12 -25.80 2.72 -10.87
CA LYS A 12 -26.80 2.09 -10.00
C LYS A 12 -26.44 2.32 -8.53
N VAL A 13 -27.45 2.62 -7.72
CA VAL A 13 -27.30 2.70 -6.27
C VAL A 13 -27.33 1.29 -5.68
N VAL A 14 -26.35 0.98 -4.84
CA VAL A 14 -26.33 -0.20 -3.97
C VAL A 14 -26.44 0.30 -2.55
N ASP A 15 -27.55 -0.02 -1.88
CA ASP A 15 -27.81 0.30 -0.48
C ASP A 15 -27.19 -0.74 0.47
N ALA A 16 -26.83 -0.27 1.67
CA ALA A 16 -26.32 -1.10 2.76
C ALA A 16 -26.46 -0.36 4.09
N ASP A 17 -26.41 -1.09 5.19
CA ASP A 17 -26.42 -0.51 6.53
C ASP A 17 -25.06 0.09 6.92
N CYS A 18 -23.96 -0.45 6.36
CA CYS A 18 -22.59 -0.10 6.70
C CYS A 18 -21.68 -0.11 5.47
N PHE A 19 -20.77 0.87 5.40
CA PHE A 19 -19.87 1.09 4.26
C PHE A 19 -18.41 1.12 4.71
N VAL A 20 -17.52 0.48 3.95
CA VAL A 20 -16.08 0.47 4.25
C VAL A 20 -15.28 0.83 3.00
N VAL A 21 -14.48 1.90 3.08
CA VAL A 21 -13.51 2.26 2.06
C VAL A 21 -12.22 1.45 2.30
N ALA A 22 -11.95 0.48 1.43
CA ALA A 22 -10.78 -0.41 1.49
C ALA A 22 -10.10 -0.57 0.12
N MET A 23 -10.03 0.52 -0.65
CA MET A 23 -9.61 0.51 -2.07
C MET A 23 -8.10 0.72 -2.26
N GLY A 24 -7.28 0.32 -1.28
CA GLY A 24 -5.84 0.53 -1.32
C GLY A 24 -5.45 1.99 -1.61
N PRO A 25 -4.61 2.27 -2.64
CA PRO A 25 -4.16 3.63 -2.97
C PRO A 25 -5.27 4.57 -3.43
N TRP A 26 -6.37 4.06 -4.00
CA TRP A 26 -7.50 4.88 -4.42
C TRP A 26 -8.42 5.30 -3.28
N SER A 27 -8.15 4.87 -2.04
CA SER A 27 -8.96 5.26 -0.88
C SER A 27 -8.92 6.76 -0.58
N CYS A 28 -7.96 7.50 -1.15
CA CYS A 28 -7.94 8.96 -1.09
C CYS A 28 -9.11 9.62 -1.84
N MET A 29 -9.77 8.93 -2.77
CA MET A 29 -11.00 9.40 -3.42
C MET A 29 -12.15 9.64 -2.43
N ALA A 30 -12.06 9.09 -1.20
CA ALA A 30 -13.01 9.37 -0.14
C ALA A 30 -13.13 10.87 0.19
N GLU A 31 -12.09 11.66 -0.04
CA GLU A 31 -12.15 13.13 0.12
C GLU A 31 -13.22 13.78 -0.77
N ASP A 32 -13.57 13.15 -1.90
CA ASP A 32 -14.56 13.66 -2.84
C ASP A 32 -15.99 13.27 -2.45
N TRP A 33 -16.13 12.35 -1.50
CA TRP A 33 -17.42 11.79 -1.06
C TRP A 33 -17.84 12.27 0.33
N PHE A 34 -16.87 12.67 1.16
CA PHE A 34 -17.09 13.04 2.55
C PHE A 34 -16.53 14.42 2.84
N ASP A 35 -17.38 15.31 3.33
CA ASP A 35 -16.98 16.68 3.66
C ASP A 35 -16.02 16.73 4.85
N GLY A 36 -15.00 17.58 4.75
CA GLY A 36 -14.13 17.94 5.87
C GLY A 36 -13.12 16.87 6.28
N ILE A 37 -12.97 15.78 5.52
CA ILE A 37 -11.88 14.83 5.72
C ILE A 37 -10.66 15.17 4.85
N SER A 38 -9.47 14.79 5.31
CA SER A 38 -8.26 14.81 4.50
C SER A 38 -7.54 13.48 4.63
N ILE A 39 -7.35 12.83 3.49
CA ILE A 39 -6.74 11.50 3.31
C ILE A 39 -5.53 11.66 2.39
N PRO A 40 -4.49 12.39 2.83
CA PRO A 40 -3.29 12.56 2.02
C PRO A 40 -2.67 11.19 1.75
N MET A 41 -2.54 10.81 0.49
CA MET A 41 -1.94 9.54 0.08
C MET A 41 -0.88 9.81 -0.98
N GLN A 42 0.32 9.26 -0.79
CA GLN A 42 1.30 9.14 -1.86
C GLN A 42 1.23 7.73 -2.44
N GLY A 43 1.24 7.64 -3.76
CA GLY A 43 1.33 6.37 -4.47
C GLY A 43 2.78 6.06 -4.78
N VAL A 44 3.27 4.89 -4.41
CA VAL A 44 4.60 4.42 -4.82
C VAL A 44 4.44 3.30 -5.83
N ARG A 45 4.71 3.62 -7.11
CA ARG A 45 4.70 2.64 -8.19
C ARG A 45 5.94 1.78 -8.07
N SER A 46 5.76 0.48 -7.86
CA SER A 46 6.86 -0.44 -7.74
C SER A 46 6.71 -1.63 -8.66
N THR A 47 7.79 -1.84 -9.42
CA THR A 47 7.89 -2.93 -10.37
C THR A 47 8.36 -4.20 -9.65
N SER A 48 7.84 -5.35 -10.07
CA SER A 48 8.29 -6.66 -9.64
C SER A 48 8.41 -7.60 -10.82
N ILE A 49 9.26 -8.60 -10.68
CA ILE A 49 9.50 -9.62 -11.70
C ILE A 49 9.38 -11.02 -11.12
N VAL A 50 9.11 -12.00 -11.98
CA VAL A 50 9.04 -13.40 -11.57
C VAL A 50 9.81 -14.27 -12.54
N PHE A 51 10.59 -15.19 -12.00
CA PHE A 51 11.22 -16.29 -12.73
C PHE A 51 10.55 -17.62 -12.38
N GLN A 52 10.21 -18.41 -13.38
CA GLN A 52 9.86 -19.81 -13.24
C GLN A 52 11.13 -20.66 -13.25
N THR A 53 11.17 -21.66 -12.36
CA THR A 53 12.27 -22.61 -12.26
C THR A 53 11.76 -24.03 -12.50
N ASP A 54 12.61 -24.87 -13.10
CA ASP A 54 12.28 -26.27 -13.40
C ASP A 54 12.39 -27.18 -12.16
N LYS A 55 13.09 -26.70 -11.13
CA LYS A 55 13.36 -27.43 -9.89
C LYS A 55 12.98 -26.57 -8.70
N PRO A 56 12.57 -27.17 -7.58
CA PRO A 56 12.36 -26.43 -6.34
C PRO A 56 13.59 -25.60 -5.97
N VAL A 57 13.32 -24.36 -5.54
CA VAL A 57 14.30 -23.46 -4.95
C VAL A 57 14.11 -23.50 -3.45
N ASP A 58 15.20 -23.43 -2.69
CA ASP A 58 15.13 -23.42 -1.23
C ASP A 58 14.24 -22.26 -0.75
N PRO A 59 13.40 -22.46 0.29
CA PRO A 59 12.39 -21.50 0.71
C PRO A 59 12.98 -20.36 1.56
N TYR A 60 14.15 -19.84 1.18
CA TYR A 60 14.83 -18.74 1.85
C TYR A 60 14.54 -17.42 1.14
N ALA A 61 13.96 -16.48 1.89
CA ALA A 61 13.87 -15.10 1.42
C ALA A 61 15.25 -14.43 1.54
N LEU A 62 15.65 -13.68 0.51
CA LEU A 62 16.88 -12.90 0.50
C LEU A 62 16.56 -11.42 0.49
N PHE A 63 17.25 -10.66 1.34
CA PHE A 63 17.18 -9.20 1.38
C PHE A 63 18.59 -8.67 1.09
N CYS A 64 18.76 -8.07 -0.07
CA CYS A 64 20.05 -7.60 -0.53
C CYS A 64 20.22 -6.12 -0.21
N ALA A 65 21.46 -5.72 0.13
CA ALA A 65 21.85 -4.32 0.11
C ALA A 65 21.73 -3.77 -1.33
N GLU A 66 21.64 -2.45 -1.44
CA GLU A 66 21.62 -1.80 -2.76
C GLU A 66 22.89 -2.11 -3.55
N ASP A 67 22.71 -2.54 -4.79
CA ASP A 67 23.80 -2.85 -5.72
C ASP A 67 24.10 -1.69 -6.69
N ALA A 68 25.07 -1.89 -7.58
CA ALA A 68 25.48 -0.89 -8.56
C ALA A 68 24.41 -0.54 -9.63
N ASN A 69 23.33 -1.33 -9.73
CA ASN A 69 22.19 -1.06 -10.60
C ASN A 69 21.06 -0.31 -9.85
N GLY A 70 21.27 0.04 -8.58
CA GLY A 70 20.31 0.69 -7.71
C GLY A 70 19.18 -0.26 -7.27
N CYS A 71 19.41 -1.58 -7.27
CA CYS A 71 18.45 -2.56 -6.79
C CYS A 71 18.81 -2.99 -5.37
N HIS A 72 17.84 -2.96 -4.45
CA HIS A 72 17.92 -3.55 -3.11
C HIS A 72 17.05 -4.81 -3.11
N LEU A 73 17.46 -5.81 -3.89
CA LEU A 73 16.59 -6.93 -4.25
C LEU A 73 16.04 -7.68 -3.03
N GLU A 74 14.73 -7.88 -3.06
CA GLU A 74 14.04 -8.79 -2.14
C GLU A 74 13.55 -10.00 -2.95
N VAL A 75 14.09 -11.17 -2.65
CA VAL A 75 13.88 -12.40 -3.42
C VAL A 75 13.05 -13.37 -2.60
N TYR A 76 11.96 -13.86 -3.18
CA TYR A 76 10.99 -14.73 -2.53
C TYR A 76 10.73 -15.98 -3.38
N PRO A 77 11.44 -17.08 -3.11
CA PRO A 77 11.09 -18.40 -3.63
C PRO A 77 9.69 -18.84 -3.16
N ARG A 78 8.92 -19.44 -4.05
CA ARG A 78 7.56 -19.92 -3.80
C ARG A 78 7.47 -21.42 -4.01
N ALA A 79 6.51 -22.05 -3.33
CA ALA A 79 6.24 -23.48 -3.48
C ALA A 79 5.81 -23.90 -4.89
N SER A 80 5.43 -22.95 -5.75
CA SER A 80 5.12 -23.14 -7.18
C SER A 80 6.36 -23.20 -8.09
N ASN A 81 7.57 -23.25 -7.53
CA ASN A 81 8.84 -23.08 -8.24
C ASN A 81 8.99 -21.72 -8.94
N GLU A 82 8.21 -20.73 -8.53
CA GLU A 82 8.40 -19.34 -8.91
C GLU A 82 9.37 -18.67 -7.94
N VAL A 83 10.19 -17.77 -8.46
CA VAL A 83 10.99 -16.84 -7.67
C VAL A 83 10.48 -15.44 -7.97
N TYR A 84 9.76 -14.87 -7.00
CA TYR A 84 9.26 -13.49 -7.08
C TYR A 84 10.30 -12.52 -6.55
N MET A 85 10.42 -11.36 -7.20
CA MET A 85 11.35 -10.33 -6.78
C MET A 85 10.70 -8.96 -6.75
N CYS A 86 10.96 -8.23 -5.67
CA CYS A 86 10.74 -6.78 -5.56
C CYS A 86 12.02 -6.10 -5.06
N GLY A 87 11.91 -4.87 -4.53
CA GLY A 87 13.08 -4.09 -4.14
C GLY A 87 13.96 -3.68 -5.33
N ILE A 88 13.37 -3.53 -6.52
CA ILE A 88 14.15 -3.27 -7.73
C ILE A 88 14.53 -1.80 -7.94
N GLY A 89 14.22 -0.92 -7.00
CA GLY A 89 14.55 0.51 -7.02
C GLY A 89 13.92 1.31 -8.16
N GLY A 90 14.08 2.64 -8.12
CA GLY A 90 13.60 3.55 -9.15
C GLY A 90 12.08 3.73 -9.15
N SER A 91 11.46 3.65 -7.97
CA SER A 91 10.02 3.77 -7.82
C SER A 91 9.55 5.17 -8.23
N LYS A 92 8.43 5.24 -8.97
CA LYS A 92 7.78 6.51 -9.32
C LYS A 92 6.76 6.86 -8.25
N TYR A 93 6.87 8.08 -7.71
CA TYR A 93 5.96 8.61 -6.71
C TYR A 93 4.86 9.42 -7.39
N LEU A 94 3.61 9.16 -7.00
CA LEU A 94 2.44 9.91 -7.40
C LEU A 94 1.90 10.64 -6.19
N ASN A 95 1.59 11.93 -6.35
CA ASN A 95 0.87 12.68 -5.34
C ASN A 95 -0.62 12.25 -5.31
N ASN A 96 -1.37 12.84 -4.38
CA ASN A 96 -2.77 12.48 -4.13
C ASN A 96 -3.66 12.67 -5.37
N ASP A 97 -3.49 13.76 -6.12
CA ASP A 97 -4.30 14.07 -7.30
C ASP A 97 -3.93 13.16 -8.48
N GLU A 98 -2.64 12.88 -8.67
CA GLU A 98 -2.17 11.91 -9.66
C GLU A 98 -2.71 10.50 -9.36
N LEU A 99 -2.77 10.12 -8.07
CA LEU A 99 -3.37 8.85 -7.64
C LEU A 99 -4.88 8.77 -7.95
N LYS A 100 -5.63 9.85 -7.71
CA LYS A 100 -7.07 9.90 -8.03
C LYS A 100 -7.32 9.82 -9.54
N ALA A 101 -6.40 10.36 -10.35
CA ALA A 101 -6.57 10.42 -11.79
C ALA A 101 -6.13 9.15 -12.54
N ILE A 102 -5.22 8.35 -11.99
CA ILE A 102 -4.66 7.17 -12.67
C ILE A 102 -5.53 5.93 -12.48
N SER A 103 -5.75 5.20 -13.57
CA SER A 103 -6.44 3.91 -13.54
C SER A 103 -5.50 2.77 -13.12
N PRO A 104 -6.00 1.70 -12.47
CA PRO A 104 -5.20 0.51 -12.14
C PRO A 104 -4.47 -0.09 -13.35
N GLU A 105 -5.07 -0.04 -14.53
CA GLU A 105 -4.55 -0.62 -15.78
C GLU A 105 -3.30 0.12 -16.29
N GLU A 106 -3.12 1.39 -15.91
CA GLU A 106 -1.93 2.19 -16.26
C GLU A 106 -0.72 1.91 -15.36
N ILE A 107 -0.89 1.06 -14.33
CA ILE A 107 0.18 0.67 -13.42
C ILE A 107 1.00 -0.47 -14.02
N THR A 108 1.91 -0.12 -14.92
CA THR A 108 2.78 -1.07 -15.62
C THR A 108 4.20 -1.06 -15.06
N ALA A 109 4.91 -2.18 -15.28
CA ALA A 109 6.33 -2.31 -14.99
C ALA A 109 7.16 -1.23 -15.73
N ASP A 110 8.21 -0.73 -15.08
CA ASP A 110 9.22 0.11 -15.72
C ASP A 110 10.27 -0.78 -16.41
N PRO A 111 10.37 -0.77 -17.76
CA PRO A 111 11.29 -1.65 -18.49
C PRO A 111 12.76 -1.43 -18.12
N SER A 112 13.15 -0.20 -17.74
CA SER A 112 14.52 0.10 -17.33
C SER A 112 14.85 -0.55 -15.98
N ARG A 113 13.89 -0.57 -15.05
CA ARG A 113 14.06 -1.21 -13.74
C ARG A 113 13.96 -2.72 -13.81
N VAL A 114 13.13 -3.27 -14.71
CA VAL A 114 13.15 -4.70 -15.06
C VAL A 114 14.55 -5.12 -15.50
N LYS A 115 15.13 -4.43 -16.49
CA LYS A 115 16.46 -4.75 -17.01
C LYS A 115 17.54 -4.67 -15.93
N ALA A 116 17.46 -3.67 -15.05
CA ALA A 116 18.36 -3.53 -13.90
C ALA A 116 18.27 -4.76 -12.98
N ALA A 117 17.06 -5.15 -12.59
CA ALA A 117 16.83 -6.30 -11.71
C ALA A 117 17.26 -7.64 -12.33
N GLU A 118 16.97 -7.86 -13.61
CA GLU A 118 17.41 -9.05 -14.35
C GLU A 118 18.94 -9.13 -14.43
N SER A 119 19.62 -7.99 -14.63
CA SER A 119 21.08 -7.93 -14.64
C SER A 119 21.66 -8.26 -13.26
N SER A 120 21.10 -7.66 -12.20
CA SER A 120 21.50 -7.91 -10.81
C SER A 120 21.29 -9.36 -10.39
N PHE A 121 20.10 -9.91 -10.63
CA PHE A 121 19.78 -11.26 -10.20
C PHE A 121 20.45 -12.33 -11.07
N GLY A 122 20.60 -12.10 -12.37
CA GLY A 122 21.33 -12.99 -13.27
C GLY A 122 22.82 -13.13 -12.90
N ALA A 123 23.42 -12.11 -12.29
CA ALA A 123 24.78 -12.18 -11.76
C ALA A 123 24.90 -13.06 -10.49
N MET A 124 23.81 -13.20 -9.73
CA MET A 124 23.75 -14.02 -8.51
C MET A 124 23.27 -15.46 -8.79
N ALA A 125 22.38 -15.64 -9.76
CA ALA A 125 21.68 -16.89 -10.02
C ALA A 125 21.70 -17.25 -11.51
N LYS A 126 22.44 -18.30 -11.87
CA LYS A 126 22.63 -18.72 -13.28
C LYS A 126 21.33 -19.00 -14.03
N PHE A 127 20.31 -19.54 -13.37
CA PHE A 127 19.01 -19.83 -14.00
C PHE A 127 18.27 -18.55 -14.43
N ALA A 128 18.62 -17.42 -13.83
CA ALA A 128 18.06 -16.10 -14.10
C ALA A 128 18.91 -15.28 -15.09
N ALA A 129 19.93 -15.86 -15.71
CA ALA A 129 20.68 -15.24 -16.81
C ALA A 129 19.87 -15.26 -18.13
N ARG A 130 18.62 -14.80 -18.05
CA ARG A 130 17.61 -14.74 -19.12
C ARG A 130 16.54 -13.71 -18.75
N PRO A 131 15.66 -13.30 -19.67
CA PRO A 131 14.50 -12.49 -19.32
C PRO A 131 13.58 -13.19 -18.31
N SER A 132 12.96 -12.40 -17.43
CA SER A 132 11.92 -12.81 -16.50
C SER A 132 10.65 -13.26 -17.21
N ASP A 133 9.93 -14.22 -16.62
CA ASP A 133 8.72 -14.79 -17.21
C ASP A 133 7.51 -13.88 -17.04
N ARG A 134 7.50 -13.07 -15.98
CA ARG A 134 6.47 -12.05 -15.75
C ARG A 134 7.08 -10.78 -15.20
N GLN A 135 6.55 -9.67 -15.68
CA GLN A 135 6.89 -8.31 -15.26
C GLN A 135 5.57 -7.63 -14.91
N GLN A 136 5.51 -6.99 -13.74
CA GLN A 136 4.30 -6.35 -13.26
C GLN A 136 4.67 -5.13 -12.41
N ALA A 137 3.68 -4.32 -12.09
CA ALA A 137 3.82 -3.28 -11.09
C ALA A 137 2.60 -3.22 -10.19
N CYS A 138 2.78 -2.64 -9.02
CA CYS A 138 1.70 -2.27 -8.14
C CYS A 138 1.87 -0.83 -7.67
N MET A 139 0.82 -0.30 -7.04
CA MET A 139 0.81 1.02 -6.43
C MET A 139 0.67 0.86 -4.92
N ARG A 140 1.73 1.18 -4.16
CA ARG A 140 1.66 1.14 -2.70
C ARG A 140 0.99 2.41 -2.17
N PRO A 141 0.04 2.31 -1.23
CA PRO A 141 -0.56 3.45 -0.57
C PRO A 141 0.30 3.89 0.61
N CYS A 142 0.90 5.08 0.52
CA CYS A 142 1.79 5.63 1.54
C CYS A 142 1.23 6.93 2.15
N PRO A 143 0.56 6.85 3.30
CA PRO A 143 0.19 8.03 4.09
C PRO A 143 1.45 8.79 4.58
N PRO A 144 1.37 10.10 4.86
CA PRO A 144 2.52 10.92 5.25
C PRO A 144 3.28 10.45 6.49
N ASP A 145 2.61 9.72 7.38
CA ASP A 145 3.16 9.15 8.61
C ASP A 145 3.43 7.65 8.53
N ALA A 146 3.28 7.04 7.35
CA ALA A 146 3.42 5.61 7.09
C ALA A 146 2.46 4.71 7.91
N MET A 147 1.40 5.27 8.48
CA MET A 147 0.41 4.53 9.26
C MET A 147 -0.90 4.39 8.50
N PRO A 148 -1.64 3.26 8.61
CA PRO A 148 -2.91 3.09 7.92
C PRO A 148 -3.99 4.04 8.46
N TYR A 149 -5.00 4.27 7.64
CA TYR A 149 -6.27 4.85 8.02
C TYR A 149 -7.22 3.74 8.43
N LEU A 150 -7.44 3.61 9.74
CA LEU A 150 -8.35 2.63 10.32
C LEU A 150 -9.38 3.35 11.19
N GLY A 151 -10.65 3.09 10.93
CA GLY A 151 -11.73 3.50 11.81
C GLY A 151 -12.90 4.15 11.10
N GLN A 152 -13.74 4.82 11.87
CA GLN A 152 -14.91 5.54 11.38
C GLN A 152 -14.50 6.81 10.63
N ILE A 153 -15.15 7.08 9.50
CA ILE A 153 -14.96 8.31 8.74
C ILE A 153 -15.60 9.47 9.53
N PRO A 154 -14.86 10.54 9.86
CA PRO A 154 -15.39 11.67 10.62
C PRO A 154 -16.67 12.23 10.00
N GLY A 155 -17.62 12.61 10.86
CA GLY A 155 -18.88 13.19 10.41
C GLY A 155 -19.93 12.16 9.97
N THR A 156 -19.59 10.88 9.81
CA THR A 156 -20.55 9.81 9.46
C THR A 156 -20.90 8.94 10.66
N THR A 157 -21.97 8.14 10.58
CA THR A 157 -22.33 7.13 11.61
C THR A 157 -22.06 5.70 11.17
N ASN A 158 -22.03 5.44 9.85
CA ASN A 158 -22.00 4.10 9.28
C ASN A 158 -20.97 3.92 8.15
N ALA A 159 -20.00 4.84 8.02
CA ALA A 159 -18.91 4.72 7.06
C ALA A 159 -17.55 4.62 7.76
N PHE A 160 -16.73 3.72 7.25
CA PHE A 160 -15.43 3.36 7.82
C PHE A 160 -14.35 3.32 6.73
N MET A 161 -13.09 3.33 7.13
CA MET A 161 -11.95 3.17 6.23
C MET A 161 -10.94 2.18 6.80
N ALA A 162 -10.35 1.40 5.90
CA ALA A 162 -9.24 0.49 6.16
C ALA A 162 -8.28 0.50 4.98
N ALA A 163 -7.32 1.43 4.98
CA ALA A 163 -6.40 1.63 3.84
C ALA A 163 -5.04 2.22 4.29
N GLY A 164 -4.09 2.37 3.37
CA GLY A 164 -2.82 3.07 3.66
C GLY A 164 -1.75 2.20 4.33
N HIS A 165 -1.81 0.88 4.18
CA HIS A 165 -0.88 -0.05 4.85
C HIS A 165 0.52 -0.13 4.24
N ASN A 166 0.88 0.71 3.26
CA ASN A 166 2.16 0.64 2.53
C ASN A 166 2.45 -0.80 2.04
N CYS A 167 3.69 -1.30 2.19
CA CYS A 167 4.11 -2.65 1.86
C CYS A 167 3.64 -3.68 2.90
N TRP A 168 3.21 -3.24 4.09
CA TRP A 168 2.84 -4.10 5.21
C TRP A 168 1.39 -4.60 5.14
N GLY A 169 0.61 -4.19 4.15
CA GLY A 169 -0.80 -4.58 3.99
C GLY A 169 -1.02 -6.09 3.96
N ILE A 170 -0.11 -6.86 3.36
CA ILE A 170 -0.19 -8.33 3.34
C ILE A 170 -0.07 -8.95 4.73
N LEU A 171 0.73 -8.35 5.63
CA LEU A 171 0.92 -8.83 6.99
C LEU A 171 -0.18 -8.33 7.93
N TRP A 172 -0.63 -7.09 7.74
CA TRP A 172 -1.57 -6.42 8.63
C TRP A 172 -3.04 -6.63 8.25
N GLY A 173 -3.33 -7.18 7.06
CA GLY A 173 -4.67 -7.46 6.58
C GLY A 173 -5.53 -8.27 7.58
N PRO A 174 -5.06 -9.40 8.13
CA PRO A 174 -5.84 -10.21 9.07
C PRO A 174 -6.21 -9.46 10.36
N VAL A 175 -5.26 -8.77 10.99
CA VAL A 175 -5.52 -8.01 12.22
C VAL A 175 -6.39 -6.78 11.95
N THR A 176 -6.21 -6.13 10.80
CA THR A 176 -7.07 -5.02 10.36
C THR A 176 -8.51 -5.49 10.19
N GLY A 177 -8.75 -6.60 9.48
CA GLY A 177 -10.09 -7.14 9.29
C GLY A 177 -10.79 -7.45 10.62
N LYS A 178 -10.08 -8.06 11.56
CA LYS A 178 -10.59 -8.32 12.91
C LYS A 178 -10.92 -7.02 13.66
N ALA A 179 -9.99 -6.07 13.71
CA ALA A 179 -10.16 -4.81 14.42
C ALA A 179 -11.33 -3.99 13.85
N MET A 180 -11.47 -3.94 12.53
CA MET A 180 -12.58 -3.25 11.86
C MET A 180 -13.91 -3.95 12.10
N THR A 181 -13.94 -5.28 12.14
CA THR A 181 -15.14 -6.05 12.49
C THR A 181 -15.58 -5.73 13.92
N GLU A 182 -14.67 -5.79 14.89
CA GLU A 182 -14.95 -5.43 16.28
C GLU A 182 -15.43 -3.96 16.39
N LEU A 183 -14.80 -3.03 15.66
CA LEU A 183 -15.25 -1.64 15.63
C LEU A 183 -16.68 -1.50 15.09
N ILE A 184 -17.01 -2.17 13.98
CA ILE A 184 -18.32 -2.04 13.32
C ILE A 184 -19.42 -2.68 14.17
N PHE A 185 -19.19 -3.87 14.74
CA PHE A 185 -20.23 -4.60 15.49
C PHE A 185 -20.30 -4.21 16.97
N ASP A 186 -19.16 -3.98 17.63
CA ASP A 186 -19.09 -3.71 19.07
C ASP A 186 -18.90 -2.22 19.40
N GLY A 187 -18.74 -1.36 18.38
CA GLY A 187 -18.46 0.07 18.53
C GLY A 187 -17.03 0.39 18.97
N LYS A 188 -16.17 -0.62 19.17
CA LYS A 188 -14.75 -0.47 19.49
C LYS A 188 -13.95 -1.71 19.12
N SER A 189 -12.72 -1.52 18.66
CA SER A 189 -11.74 -2.61 18.52
C SER A 189 -11.21 -3.01 19.91
N LYS A 190 -11.21 -4.32 20.17
CA LYS A 190 -10.71 -4.94 21.42
C LYS A 190 -9.31 -5.52 21.21
N CYS A 191 -8.99 -5.98 20.00
CA CYS A 191 -7.70 -6.60 19.72
C CYS A 191 -6.55 -5.59 19.55
N VAL A 192 -6.85 -4.37 19.08
CA VAL A 192 -5.87 -3.30 18.84
C VAL A 192 -6.51 -1.94 19.11
N ASP A 193 -5.81 -1.02 19.77
CA ASP A 193 -6.24 0.38 19.86
C ASP A 193 -6.07 1.08 18.50
N LEU A 194 -7.18 1.59 17.96
CA LEU A 194 -7.21 2.25 16.64
C LEU A 194 -6.95 3.76 16.70
N SER A 195 -6.77 4.34 17.90
CA SER A 195 -6.71 5.79 18.09
C SER A 195 -5.64 6.49 17.23
N SER A 196 -4.45 5.90 17.11
CA SER A 196 -3.33 6.44 16.31
C SER A 196 -3.53 6.28 14.80
N PHE A 197 -4.46 5.41 14.38
CA PHE A 197 -4.78 5.14 12.99
C PHE A 197 -6.01 5.91 12.50
N SER A 198 -6.57 6.80 13.35
CA SER A 198 -7.81 7.52 13.06
C SER A 198 -7.82 8.12 11.65
N VAL A 199 -8.95 7.94 10.95
CA VAL A 199 -9.17 8.45 9.60
C VAL A 199 -9.05 9.97 9.56
N GLY A 200 -9.51 10.66 10.61
CA GLY A 200 -9.51 12.12 10.69
C GLY A 200 -8.19 12.75 11.16
N ARG A 201 -7.10 11.99 11.31
CA ARG A 201 -5.87 12.51 11.95
C ARG A 201 -5.15 13.61 11.19
N PHE A 202 -5.39 13.73 9.88
CA PHE A 202 -4.89 14.82 9.03
C PHE A 202 -5.94 15.86 8.67
N SER A 203 -7.21 15.61 9.01
CA SER A 203 -8.25 16.62 8.85
C SER A 203 -7.94 17.81 9.75
N LYS A 204 -8.20 19.02 9.27
CA LYS A 204 -7.99 20.24 10.08
C LYS A 204 -8.84 20.13 11.35
N GLN A 205 -8.18 19.99 12.50
CA GLN A 205 -8.84 20.24 13.77
C GLN A 205 -9.18 21.73 13.83
N THR A 206 -10.47 22.07 14.01
CA THR A 206 -10.82 23.32 14.66
C THR A 206 -10.17 23.30 16.04
N THR A 207 -9.02 23.96 16.15
CA THR A 207 -8.20 24.18 17.36
C THR A 207 -7.60 22.94 18.01
N GLY A 208 -6.34 22.62 17.66
CA GLY A 208 -5.52 21.65 18.40
C GLY A 208 -4.10 21.61 17.83
N LYS A 209 -3.09 21.84 18.68
CA LYS A 209 -1.67 22.01 18.31
C LYS A 209 -1.22 20.94 17.30
N ALA A 210 -0.64 21.40 16.19
CA ALA A 210 0.03 20.56 15.20
C ALA A 210 0.94 19.55 15.89
N GLY A 211 0.60 18.26 15.77
CA GLY A 211 1.49 17.18 16.18
C GLY A 211 2.83 17.37 15.49
N LYS A 212 3.92 17.29 16.26
CA LYS A 212 5.27 17.36 15.69
C LYS A 212 5.39 16.24 14.65
N ARG A 213 5.70 16.62 13.41
CA ARG A 213 6.22 15.75 12.36
C ARG A 213 7.14 14.71 13.01
N GLY A 214 6.88 13.43 12.75
CA GLY A 214 7.76 12.34 13.18
C GLY A 214 9.20 12.72 12.88
N ARG A 215 10.06 12.68 13.91
CA ARG A 215 11.48 12.94 13.77
C ARG A 215 12.02 11.95 12.73
N LYS A 216 12.66 12.43 11.66
CA LYS A 216 13.60 11.61 10.88
C LYS A 216 14.56 10.98 11.90
N GLN A 217 14.51 9.66 12.04
CA GLN A 217 15.45 8.94 12.87
C GLN A 217 16.75 8.80 12.07
N GLY A 218 17.60 9.83 12.15
CA GLY A 218 18.90 9.88 11.47
C GLY A 218 18.92 10.76 10.23
N THR A 219 20.12 11.26 9.90
CA THR A 219 20.45 11.93 8.63
C THR A 219 20.74 10.94 7.51
N THR A 220 20.67 9.64 7.80
CA THR A 220 20.90 8.57 6.83
C THR A 220 19.74 8.51 5.85
N ASP A 221 20.07 8.56 4.56
CA ASP A 221 19.13 8.20 3.52
C ASP A 221 18.83 6.69 3.66
N VAL A 222 17.58 6.35 3.97
CA VAL A 222 17.13 4.95 4.10
C VAL A 222 16.67 4.37 2.76
N GLY A 223 16.89 5.10 1.66
CA GLY A 223 16.49 4.69 0.32
C GLY A 223 14.97 4.59 0.16
N GLU A 224 14.51 3.68 -0.70
CA GLU A 224 13.08 3.46 -0.97
C GLU A 224 12.38 2.56 0.07
N GLN A 225 13.07 2.14 1.14
CA GLN A 225 12.63 1.12 2.11
C GLN A 225 11.67 1.62 3.21
N TRP A 226 10.82 2.59 2.89
CA TRP A 226 9.81 3.13 3.83
C TRP A 226 8.81 2.07 4.29
#